data_AF-A0A7W6A781-F1
#
_entry.id   AF-A0A7W6A781-F1
#
_cell.length_a   1.000
_cell.length_b   1.000
_cell.length_c   1.000
_cell.angle_alpha   90.00
_cell.angle_beta   90.00
_cell.angle_gamma   90.00
#
_symmetry.space_group_name_H-M   'P 1'
#
loop_
_entity.id
_entity.type
_entity.pdbx_description
1 polymer ?
#
loop_
_entity_poly.entity_id
_entity_poly.type
_entity_poly.pdbx_seq_one_letter_code
_entity_poly.pdbx_strand_id
1 'polypeptide(L)'
;MVTLDPNDAAAVARDTQSAFRQLDDALRSTATLTISFLNAVADAGVTAKESQRILSVFHKSQGDIVAARGGMTAATAMLTGIQRRSNIAETGFGCPGPNNPLDYAQETPPLRIVA
;
A
#
# COMPACT_ATOMS: atom_id res chain seq x y z
N MET A 1 -8.67 -7.89 -27.87
CA MET A 1 -8.68 -8.57 -26.56
C MET A 1 -7.26 -8.60 -26.05
N VAL A 2 -7.01 -8.18 -24.81
CA VAL A 2 -5.65 -8.19 -24.23
C VAL A 2 -5.35 -9.60 -23.71
N THR A 3 -4.16 -10.12 -23.98
CA THR A 3 -3.70 -11.40 -23.42
C THR A 3 -2.71 -11.13 -22.29
N LEU A 4 -3.02 -11.62 -21.09
CA LEU A 4 -2.19 -11.53 -19.89
C LEU A 4 -1.90 -12.93 -19.37
N ASP A 5 -0.69 -13.12 -18.86
CA ASP A 5 -0.34 -14.29 -18.06
C ASP A 5 -1.00 -14.16 -16.66
N PRO A 6 -1.78 -15.16 -16.22
CA PRO A 6 -2.42 -15.11 -14.91
C PRO A 6 -1.45 -14.99 -13.72
N ASN A 7 -0.24 -15.55 -13.81
CA ASN A 7 0.77 -15.48 -12.76
C ASN A 7 1.38 -14.08 -12.66
N ASP A 8 1.64 -13.44 -13.80
CA ASP A 8 2.14 -12.06 -13.83
C ASP A 8 1.08 -11.09 -13.30
N ALA A 9 -0.18 -11.27 -13.69
CA ALA A 9 -1.29 -10.48 -13.17
C ALA A 9 -1.47 -10.66 -11.66
N ALA A 10 -1.31 -11.89 -11.16
CA ALA A 10 -1.30 -12.19 -9.73
C ALA A 10 -0.11 -11.52 -9.00
N ALA A 11 1.08 -11.50 -9.61
CA ALA A 11 2.25 -10.81 -9.05
C ALA A 11 2.00 -9.30 -8.94
N VAL A 12 1.50 -8.66 -10.00
CA VAL A 12 1.15 -7.23 -9.97
C VAL A 12 0.12 -6.92 -8.88
N ALA A 13 -0.87 -7.78 -8.69
CA ALA A 13 -1.87 -7.60 -7.63
C ALA A 13 -1.26 -7.73 -6.22
N ARG A 14 -0.36 -8.69 -5.99
CA ARG A 14 0.39 -8.82 -4.71
C ARG A 14 1.26 -7.61 -4.45
N ASP A 15 2.01 -7.17 -5.45
CA ASP A 15 2.93 -6.04 -5.33
C ASP A 15 2.17 -4.74 -5.08
N THR A 16 1.01 -4.55 -5.71
CA THR A 16 0.11 -3.41 -5.47
C THR A 16 -0.35 -3.40 -4.01
N GLN A 17 -0.76 -4.53 -3.46
CA GLN A 17 -1.16 -4.63 -2.04
C GLN A 17 0.02 -4.36 -1.09
N SER A 18 1.20 -4.89 -1.42
CA SER A 18 2.43 -4.62 -0.67
C SER A 18 2.76 -3.14 -0.65
N ALA A 19 2.65 -2.45 -1.79
CA ALA A 19 2.88 -1.02 -1.89
C ALA A 19 1.90 -0.22 -1.02
N PHE A 20 0.61 -0.57 -0.98
CA PHE A 20 -0.36 0.10 -0.10
C PHE A 20 0.02 -0.04 1.38
N ARG A 21 0.40 -1.25 1.81
CA ARG A 21 0.87 -1.48 3.19
C ARG A 21 2.10 -0.64 3.52
N GLN A 22 3.06 -0.55 2.61
CA GLN A 22 4.27 0.26 2.79
C GLN A 22 3.96 1.76 2.93
N LEU A 23 3.00 2.30 2.16
CA LEU A 23 2.56 3.69 2.33
C LEU A 23 1.85 3.92 3.67
N ASP A 24 1.00 2.99 4.09
CA ASP A 24 0.32 3.05 5.38
C ASP A 24 1.31 2.97 6.56
N ASP A 25 2.36 2.15 6.43
CA ASP A 25 3.46 2.05 7.40
C ASP A 25 4.33 3.33 7.42
N ALA A 26 4.56 3.96 6.26
CA ALA A 26 5.25 5.24 6.17
C ALA A 26 4.45 6.37 6.84
N LEU A 27 3.12 6.42 6.66
CA LEU A 27 2.26 7.37 7.37
C LEU A 27 2.33 7.17 8.89
N ARG A 28 2.27 5.92 9.36
CA ARG A 28 2.43 5.60 10.78
C ARG A 28 3.77 6.09 11.31
N SER A 29 4.86 5.77 10.59
CA SER A 29 6.22 6.11 11.00
C SER A 29 6.45 7.62 11.07
N THR A 30 5.92 8.38 10.12
CA THR A 30 6.02 9.85 10.09
C THR A 30 5.17 10.53 11.17
N ALA A 31 4.03 9.95 11.53
CA ALA A 31 3.25 10.38 12.70
C ALA A 31 4.03 10.16 14.01
N THR A 32 4.63 8.96 14.18
CA THR A 32 5.49 8.67 15.33
C THR A 32 6.68 9.63 15.41
N LEU A 33 7.34 9.92 14.28
CA LEU A 33 8.44 10.90 14.23
C LEU A 33 7.99 12.29 14.70
N THR A 34 6.80 12.73 14.31
CA THR A 34 6.23 14.01 14.72
C THR A 34 6.03 14.07 16.24
N ILE A 35 5.50 13.00 16.83
CA ILE A 35 5.32 12.88 18.29
C ILE A 35 6.67 12.91 19.00
N SER A 36 7.65 12.13 18.54
CA SER A 36 9.00 12.10 19.10
C SER A 36 9.66 13.47 19.05
N PHE A 37 9.49 14.21 17.95
CA PHE A 37 9.99 15.58 17.83
C PHE A 37 9.34 16.52 18.84
N LEU A 38 8.00 16.50 18.97
CA LEU A 38 7.28 17.34 19.94
C LEU A 38 7.74 17.08 21.37
N ASN A 39 7.94 15.81 21.74
CA ASN A 39 8.45 15.44 23.05
C ASN A 39 9.88 15.94 23.27
N ALA A 40 10.74 15.85 22.25
CA ALA A 40 12.13 16.30 22.34
C ALA A 40 12.25 17.82 22.49
N VAL A 41 11.41 18.60 21.80
CA VAL A 41 11.49 20.06 21.83
C VAL A 41 10.83 20.72 23.03
N ALA A 42 9.98 19.98 23.76
CA ALA A 42 9.28 20.51 24.94
C ALA A 42 10.22 21.12 25.98
N ASP A 43 11.39 20.49 26.19
CA ASP A 43 12.37 20.90 27.20
C ASP A 43 13.68 21.45 26.59
N ALA A 44 13.81 21.48 25.27
CA ALA A 44 15.09 21.76 24.59
C ALA A 44 15.35 23.25 24.27
N GLY A 45 14.46 24.17 24.67
CA GLY A 45 14.64 25.61 24.41
C GLY A 45 14.53 26.01 22.94
N VAL A 46 13.95 25.17 22.09
CA VAL A 46 13.72 25.45 20.66
C VAL A 46 12.72 26.59 20.52
N THR A 47 13.01 27.57 19.67
CA THR A 47 12.07 28.68 19.46
C THR A 47 10.81 28.21 18.74
N ALA A 48 9.68 28.88 19.00
CA ALA A 48 8.43 28.59 18.31
C ALA A 48 8.56 28.64 16.78
N LYS A 49 9.39 29.55 16.25
CA LYS A 49 9.60 29.69 14.80
C LYS A 49 10.34 28.49 14.21
N GLU A 50 11.34 27.96 14.90
CA GLU A 50 12.10 26.80 14.44
C GLU A 50 11.25 25.53 14.47
N SER A 51 10.52 25.30 15.57
CA SER A 51 9.65 24.14 15.71
C SER A 51 8.49 24.18 14.70
N GLN A 52 7.86 25.34 14.48
CA GLN A 52 6.83 25.50 13.45
C GLN A 52 7.35 25.20 12.04
N ARG A 53 8.57 25.65 11.71
CA ARG A 53 9.16 25.36 10.40
C ARG A 53 9.36 23.86 10.18
N ILE A 54 9.85 23.14 11.20
CA ILE A 54 10.04 21.68 11.13
C ILE A 54 8.70 20.96 11.01
N LEU A 55 7.71 21.32 11.85
CA LEU A 55 6.36 20.74 11.80
C LEU A 55 5.69 20.98 10.44
N SER A 56 5.89 22.14 9.83
CA SER A 56 5.37 22.42 8.48
C SER A 56 5.97 21.47 7.43
N VAL A 57 7.25 21.11 7.54
CA VAL A 57 7.90 20.17 6.62
C VAL A 57 7.38 18.74 6.87
N PHE A 58 7.22 18.32 8.12
CA PHE A 58 6.63 17.02 8.45
C PHE A 58 5.20 16.90 7.92
N HIS A 59 4.37 17.92 8.13
CA HIS A 59 3.01 17.95 7.61
C HIS A 59 2.97 17.85 6.08
N LYS A 60 3.83 18.59 5.39
CA LYS A 60 3.96 18.48 3.92
C LYS A 60 4.32 17.06 3.50
N SER A 61 5.33 16.45 4.13
CA SER A 61 5.75 15.08 3.82
C SER A 61 4.64 14.06 4.04
N GLN A 62 3.85 14.20 5.11
CA GLN A 62 2.70 13.33 5.36
C GLN A 62 1.63 13.52 4.27
N GLY A 63 1.36 14.76 3.86
CA GLY A 63 0.48 15.07 2.74
C GLY A 63 0.93 14.42 1.42
N ASP A 64 2.23 14.44 1.13
CA ASP A 64 2.80 13.82 -0.07
C ASP A 64 2.61 12.29 -0.06
N ILE A 65 2.71 11.63 1.10
CA ILE A 65 2.43 10.18 1.22
C ILE A 65 0.93 9.89 0.99
N VAL A 66 0.03 10.70 1.56
CA VAL A 66 -1.42 10.57 1.32
C VAL A 66 -1.75 10.76 -0.17
N ALA A 67 -1.12 11.73 -0.82
CA ALA A 67 -1.27 11.96 -2.25
C ALA A 67 -0.79 10.76 -3.09
N ALA A 68 0.38 10.19 -2.74
CA ALA A 68 0.90 8.98 -3.38
C ALA A 68 -0.09 7.80 -3.26
N ARG A 69 -0.69 7.63 -2.08
CA ARG A 69 -1.72 6.60 -1.84
C ARG A 69 -2.94 6.79 -2.75
N GLY A 70 -3.40 8.03 -2.90
CA GLY A 70 -4.47 8.37 -3.85
C GLY A 70 -4.10 8.06 -5.31
N GLY A 71 -2.86 8.36 -5.70
CA GLY A 71 -2.31 7.99 -7.01
C GLY A 71 -2.33 6.48 -7.27
N MET A 72 -1.96 5.67 -6.28
CA MET A 72 -2.02 4.21 -6.41
C MET A 72 -3.45 3.68 -6.52
N THR A 73 -4.41 4.29 -5.83
CA THR A 73 -5.83 3.94 -5.97
C THR A 73 -6.29 4.18 -7.42
N ALA A 74 -5.93 5.31 -8.01
CA ALA A 74 -6.24 5.60 -9.41
C ALA A 74 -5.56 4.59 -10.36
N ALA A 75 -4.28 4.26 -10.13
CA ALA A 75 -3.56 3.26 -10.93
C ALA A 75 -4.23 1.87 -10.83
N THR A 76 -4.64 1.45 -9.63
CA THR A 76 -5.34 0.18 -9.40
C THR A 76 -6.67 0.12 -10.15
N ALA A 77 -7.40 1.24 -10.24
CA ALA A 77 -8.62 1.33 -11.04
C ALA A 77 -8.33 1.14 -12.54
N MET A 78 -7.23 1.70 -13.05
CA MET A 78 -6.80 1.49 -14.43
C MET A 78 -6.39 0.03 -14.69
N LEU A 79 -5.64 -0.59 -13.77
CA LEU A 79 -5.27 -2.02 -13.85
C LEU A 79 -6.51 -2.92 -13.88
N THR A 80 -7.50 -2.66 -13.02
CA THR A 80 -8.79 -3.35 -13.04
C THR A 80 -9.50 -3.19 -14.39
N GLY A 81 -9.44 -1.99 -14.97
CA GLY A 81 -9.98 -1.72 -16.31
C GLY A 81 -9.30 -2.52 -17.42
N ILE A 82 -7.98 -2.74 -17.32
CA ILE A 82 -7.22 -3.58 -18.26
C ILE A 82 -7.64 -5.04 -18.10
N GLN A 83 -7.70 -5.53 -16.86
CA GLN A 83 -8.10 -6.90 -16.54
C GLN A 83 -9.49 -7.24 -17.09
N ARG A 84 -10.48 -6.35 -16.91
CA ARG A 84 -11.84 -6.56 -17.42
C ARG A 84 -11.94 -6.69 -18.94
N ARG A 85 -10.90 -6.27 -19.68
CA ARG A 85 -10.83 -6.35 -21.15
C ARG A 85 -9.82 -7.40 -21.64
N SER A 86 -9.33 -8.25 -20.75
CA SER A 86 -8.37 -9.31 -21.07
C SER A 86 -8.98 -10.71 -21.00
N ASN A 87 -8.18 -11.72 -21.35
CA ASN A 87 -8.48 -13.15 -21.21
C ASN A 87 -8.70 -13.61 -19.74
N ILE A 88 -8.45 -12.75 -18.75
CA ILE A 88 -8.57 -13.05 -17.31
C ILE A 88 -9.62 -12.16 -16.62
N ALA A 89 -10.64 -11.73 -17.36
CA ALA A 89 -11.69 -10.83 -16.87
C ALA A 89 -12.51 -11.43 -15.71
N GLU A 90 -12.68 -12.75 -15.69
CA GLU A 90 -13.40 -13.48 -14.63
C GLU A 90 -12.52 -13.86 -13.43
N THR A 91 -11.20 -13.63 -13.52
CA THR A 91 -10.27 -13.97 -12.44
C THR A 91 -10.37 -12.97 -11.29
N GLY A 92 -10.57 -13.44 -10.07
CA GLY A 92 -10.44 -12.59 -8.88
C GLY A 92 -9.00 -12.62 -8.36
N PHE A 93 -8.33 -11.46 -8.29
CA PHE A 93 -7.06 -11.31 -7.56
C PHE A 93 -7.24 -10.78 -6.13
N GLY A 94 -8.50 -10.77 -5.68
CA GLY A 94 -8.94 -10.37 -4.34
C GLY A 94 -8.90 -8.86 -4.08
N CYS A 95 -9.82 -8.41 -3.21
CA CYS A 95 -9.60 -7.23 -2.38
C CYS A 95 -8.72 -7.64 -1.18
N PRO A 96 -7.92 -6.74 -0.59
CA PRO A 96 -7.16 -7.06 0.62
C PRO A 96 -8.10 -7.55 1.74
N GLY A 97 -7.92 -8.79 2.22
CA GLY A 97 -8.75 -9.40 3.27
C GLY A 97 -8.71 -10.93 3.23
N PRO A 98 -9.18 -11.64 4.30
CA PRO A 98 -8.90 -13.04 4.61
C PRO A 98 -9.44 -14.12 3.63
N ASN A 99 -9.87 -13.73 2.43
CA ASN A 99 -10.28 -14.64 1.35
C ASN A 99 -9.69 -14.20 0.00
N ASN A 100 -8.51 -13.56 0.00
CA ASN A 100 -7.82 -13.22 -1.25
C ASN A 100 -7.19 -14.50 -1.85
N PRO A 101 -7.45 -14.84 -3.14
CA PRO A 101 -6.75 -15.92 -3.85
C PRO A 101 -5.22 -15.82 -3.80
N LEU A 102 -4.67 -14.63 -3.55
CA LEU A 102 -3.24 -14.39 -3.35
C LEU A 102 -2.73 -14.70 -1.93
N ASP A 103 -3.62 -14.77 -0.93
CA ASP A 103 -3.26 -15.22 0.44
C ASP A 103 -3.05 -16.75 0.47
N TYR A 104 -3.72 -17.50 -0.40
CA TYR A 104 -3.54 -18.96 -0.53
C TYR A 104 -2.38 -19.37 -1.44
N ALA A 105 -1.79 -18.44 -2.19
CA ALA A 105 -0.72 -18.74 -3.15
C ALA A 105 0.62 -19.11 -2.48
N GLN A 106 0.73 -19.02 -1.15
CA GLN A 106 1.95 -19.41 -0.42
C GLN A 106 1.83 -20.65 0.47
N GLU A 107 0.65 -21.25 0.68
CA GLU A 107 0.55 -22.41 1.58
C GLU A 107 -0.50 -23.45 1.12
N THR A 108 -0.12 -24.43 0.29
CA THR A 108 -0.40 -25.87 0.54
C THR A 108 0.26 -26.79 -0.52
N PRO A 109 0.88 -27.92 -0.14
CA PRO A 109 1.19 -29.02 -1.07
C PRO A 109 -0.11 -29.65 -1.60
N PRO A 110 -0.09 -30.29 -2.79
CA PRO A 110 -1.31 -30.81 -3.40
C PRO A 110 -1.99 -31.85 -2.48
N LEU A 111 -3.30 -31.67 -2.28
CA LEU A 111 -4.14 -32.65 -1.59
C LEU A 111 -4.01 -34.02 -2.26
N ARG A 112 -3.44 -34.96 -1.53
CA ARG A 112 -3.39 -36.38 -1.91
C ARG A 112 -4.81 -36.93 -1.77
N ILE A 113 -5.45 -37.26 -2.90
CA ILE A 113 -6.72 -37.99 -2.89
C ILE A 113 -6.43 -39.40 -2.37
N VAL A 114 -7.02 -39.76 -1.23
CA VAL A 114 -7.10 -41.14 -0.77
C VAL A 114 -8.51 -41.62 -1.09
N ALA A 115 -8.58 -42.72 -1.83
CA ALA A 115 -9.81 -43.40 -2.24
C ALA A 115 -10.58 -43.99 -1.04
#